data_AF-A0A946JSJ7-F1
#
_entry.id   AF-A0A946JSJ7-F1
#
_cell.length_a   1.000
_cell.length_b   1.000
_cell.length_c   1.000
_cell.angle_alpha   90.00
_cell.angle_beta   90.00
_cell.angle_gamma   90.00
#
_symmetry.space_group_name_H-M   'P 1'
#
loop_
_entity.id
_entity.type
_entity.pdbx_description
1 polymer ?
#
loop_
_entity_poly.entity_id
_entity_poly.type
_entity_poly.pdbx_seq_one_letter_code
_entity_poly.pdbx_strand_id
1 'polypeptide(L)'
;MIDNIKINLILVGIILTACTGGNRGPDEFGVLPTTPLQYPKNMSQLPEPNLLGQNLADKRPIDDVINALGGNASLQKESKIQKNEEPLLKEISRFGITPDIRTITASEDVDFREKNKAKVLERLVGVNTYKIRYRSQRLDAERELERLNLLGIKTPTAPSS
;
A
#
# COMPACT_ATOMS: atom_id res chain seq x y z
N MET A 1 63.07 7.55 23.29
CA MET A 1 63.47 7.26 21.90
C MET A 1 62.28 6.58 21.25
N ILE A 2 61.76 7.18 20.17
CA ILE A 2 60.48 6.87 19.49
C ILE A 2 59.29 7.47 20.25
N ASP A 3 58.93 8.75 20.14
CA ASP A 3 58.53 9.58 18.98
C ASP A 3 57.23 9.16 18.27
N ASN A 4 56.22 10.03 18.44
CA ASN A 4 55.14 10.34 17.49
C ASN A 4 54.20 9.21 17.02
N ILE A 5 53.10 9.02 17.76
CA ILE A 5 51.85 8.49 17.17
C ILE A 5 50.83 9.63 17.13
N LYS A 6 50.61 10.19 15.94
CA LYS A 6 49.60 11.22 15.66
C LYS A 6 48.21 10.58 15.67
N ILE A 7 47.37 10.95 16.63
CA ILE A 7 45.95 10.61 16.66
C ILE A 7 45.24 11.55 15.68
N ASN A 8 45.01 11.10 14.45
CA ASN A 8 44.14 11.79 13.51
C ASN A 8 42.69 11.40 13.80
N LEU A 9 42.01 12.22 14.60
CA LEU A 9 40.57 12.19 14.79
C LEU A 9 39.92 12.76 13.52
N ILE A 10 39.42 11.89 12.65
CA ILE A 10 38.62 12.30 11.49
C ILE A 10 37.23 12.69 12.01
N LEU A 11 37.06 13.98 12.30
CA LEU A 11 35.75 14.57 12.54
C LEU A 11 35.09 14.82 11.18
N VAL A 12 34.25 13.88 10.72
CA VAL A 12 33.40 14.10 9.55
C VAL A 12 32.30 15.08 9.95
N GLY A 13 32.58 16.37 9.80
CA GLY A 13 31.59 17.42 9.86
C GLY A 13 30.67 17.31 8.64
N ILE A 14 29.49 16.74 8.83
CA ILE A 14 28.39 16.87 7.87
C ILE A 14 27.94 18.33 7.94
N ILE A 15 28.45 19.16 7.04
CA ILE A 15 27.88 20.48 6.78
C ILE A 15 26.61 20.22 5.98
N LEU A 16 25.48 20.20 6.69
CA LEU A 16 24.16 20.24 6.07
C LEU A 16 23.96 21.65 5.51
N THR A 17 24.35 21.87 4.27
CA THR A 17 24.06 23.10 3.54
C THR A 17 22.56 23.13 3.22
N ALA A 18 21.77 23.63 4.16
CA ALA A 18 20.40 24.06 3.91
C ALA A 18 20.46 25.53 3.49
N CYS A 19 20.19 25.81 2.20
CA CYS A 19 19.80 27.08 1.58
C CYS A 19 20.02 26.93 0.05
N THR A 20 19.14 27.26 -0.89
CA THR A 20 18.10 28.29 -0.95
C THR A 20 17.12 27.96 -2.10
N GLY A 21 15.91 28.54 -2.07
CA GLY A 21 15.19 28.87 -3.31
C GLY A 21 13.82 28.24 -3.47
N GLY A 22 12.87 28.65 -2.65
CA GLY A 22 11.45 28.44 -2.92
C GLY A 22 10.64 29.35 -2.03
N ASN A 23 10.44 30.59 -2.46
CA ASN A 23 9.48 31.50 -1.85
C ASN A 23 8.13 30.76 -1.75
N ARG A 24 7.78 30.29 -0.56
CA ARG A 24 6.41 29.89 -0.24
C ARG A 24 5.64 31.16 0.16
N GLY A 25 5.57 32.11 -0.77
CA GLY A 25 4.48 33.07 -0.76
C GLY A 25 3.18 32.32 -1.03
N PRO A 26 2.01 32.87 -0.65
CA PRO A 26 0.73 32.33 -1.08
C PRO A 26 0.75 32.12 -2.60
N ASP A 27 0.43 30.92 -3.07
CA ASP A 27 0.34 30.64 -4.50
C ASP A 27 -0.89 31.37 -5.06
N GLU A 28 -0.65 32.57 -5.58
CA GLU A 28 -1.67 33.50 -6.04
C GLU A 28 -2.06 33.30 -7.52
N PHE A 29 -1.47 32.32 -8.21
CA PHE A 29 -1.75 32.02 -9.62
C PHE A 29 -1.87 30.53 -9.97
N GLY A 30 -1.82 29.63 -9.00
CA GLY A 30 -2.12 28.21 -9.20
C GLY A 30 -3.56 28.00 -9.69
N VAL A 31 -3.73 27.83 -11.01
CA VAL A 31 -5.02 27.43 -11.57
C VAL A 31 -5.21 25.96 -11.26
N LEU A 32 -5.99 25.66 -10.22
CA LEU A 32 -6.44 24.31 -9.96
C LEU A 32 -7.41 23.90 -11.07
N PRO A 33 -7.16 22.78 -11.78
CA PRO A 33 -8.08 22.31 -12.80
C PRO A 33 -9.37 21.87 -12.10
N THR A 34 -10.46 22.63 -12.23
CA THR A 34 -11.76 22.29 -11.67
C THR A 34 -12.61 21.47 -12.64
N THR A 35 -13.58 20.72 -12.13
CA THR A 35 -14.64 20.16 -12.98
C THR A 35 -15.59 21.28 -13.45
N PRO A 36 -16.21 21.14 -14.63
CA PRO A 36 -17.19 22.12 -15.10
C PRO A 36 -18.31 22.33 -14.08
N LEU A 37 -18.72 23.59 -13.92
CA LEU A 37 -19.85 23.94 -13.05
C LEU A 37 -21.13 23.26 -13.56
N GLN A 38 -21.86 22.65 -12.63
CA GLN A 38 -23.15 22.01 -12.91
C GLN A 38 -24.28 22.92 -12.45
N TYR A 39 -25.17 23.26 -13.38
CA TYR A 39 -26.36 24.04 -13.04
C TYR A 39 -27.45 23.13 -12.44
N PRO A 40 -28.11 23.57 -11.35
CA PRO A 40 -29.24 22.84 -10.80
C PRO A 40 -30.40 22.86 -11.79
N LYS A 41 -31.26 21.83 -11.74
CA LYS A 41 -32.45 21.74 -12.60
C LYS A 41 -33.43 22.90 -12.40
N ASN A 42 -33.40 23.53 -11.23
CA ASN A 42 -34.25 24.65 -10.88
C ASN A 42 -33.41 25.76 -10.22
N MET A 43 -33.34 26.92 -10.86
CA MET A 43 -32.58 28.08 -10.40
C MET A 43 -33.34 28.92 -9.35
N SER A 44 -34.66 28.71 -9.24
CA SER A 44 -35.52 29.45 -8.30
C SER A 44 -35.57 28.81 -6.91
N GLN A 45 -35.00 27.61 -6.74
CA GLN A 45 -34.95 26.87 -5.48
C GLN A 45 -33.51 26.41 -5.23
N LEU A 46 -32.62 27.38 -5.00
CA LEU A 46 -31.26 27.06 -4.60
C LEU A 46 -31.28 26.54 -3.15
N PRO A 47 -30.61 25.40 -2.88
CA PRO A 47 -30.44 24.93 -1.51
C PRO A 47 -29.64 25.94 -0.68
N GLU A 48 -29.89 26.00 0.62
CA GLU A 48 -29.15 26.88 1.52
C GLU A 48 -27.65 26.55 1.49
N PRO A 49 -26.75 27.56 1.52
CA PRO A 49 -25.31 27.34 1.51
C PRO A 49 -24.85 26.48 2.68
N ASN A 50 -24.24 25.32 2.38
CA ASN A 50 -23.64 24.47 3.40
C ASN A 50 -22.14 24.80 3.55
N LEU A 51 -21.76 25.43 4.66
CA LEU A 51 -20.38 25.85 4.94
C LEU A 51 -19.40 24.68 5.09
N LEU A 52 -19.89 23.48 5.44
CA LEU A 52 -19.11 22.25 5.49
C LEU A 52 -19.35 21.35 4.27
N GLY A 53 -20.14 21.83 3.30
CA GLY A 53 -20.47 21.13 2.08
C GLY A 53 -19.25 21.00 1.17
N GLN A 54 -19.13 19.85 0.51
CA GLN A 54 -18.13 19.67 -0.54
C GLN A 54 -18.63 20.35 -1.83
N ASN A 55 -17.74 21.04 -2.52
CA ASN A 55 -18.04 21.63 -3.81
C ASN A 55 -17.95 20.55 -4.92
N LEU A 56 -18.94 20.52 -5.81
CA LEU A 56 -18.99 19.59 -6.95
C LEU A 56 -17.95 19.92 -8.03
N ALA A 57 -17.47 21.17 -8.05
CA ALA A 57 -16.44 21.65 -8.97
C ALA A 57 -15.01 21.23 -8.57
N ASP A 58 -14.83 20.79 -7.32
CA ASP A 58 -13.52 20.40 -6.81
C ASP A 58 -13.15 19.01 -7.35
N LYS A 59 -11.89 18.86 -7.77
CA LYS A 59 -11.38 17.56 -8.20
C LYS A 59 -11.34 16.59 -7.03
N ARG A 60 -11.61 15.32 -7.33
CA ARG A 60 -11.51 14.22 -6.36
C ARG A 60 -10.58 13.16 -6.96
N PRO A 61 -9.25 13.37 -6.90
CA PRO A 61 -8.30 12.54 -7.64
C PRO A 61 -8.43 11.04 -7.33
N ILE A 62 -8.70 10.70 -6.06
CA ILE A 62 -8.88 9.31 -5.63
C ILE A 62 -10.15 8.72 -6.28
N ASP A 63 -11.28 9.42 -6.17
CA ASP A 63 -12.55 8.98 -6.76
C ASP A 63 -12.45 8.85 -8.28
N ASP A 64 -11.79 9.80 -8.93
CA ASP A 64 -11.61 9.84 -10.38
C ASP A 64 -10.76 8.66 -10.86
N VAL A 65 -9.67 8.33 -10.14
CA VAL A 65 -8.84 7.16 -10.44
C VAL A 65 -9.61 5.86 -10.23
N ILE A 66 -10.39 5.74 -9.14
CA ILE A 66 -11.21 4.54 -8.90
C ILE A 66 -12.17 4.30 -10.05
N ASN A 67 -12.88 5.35 -10.50
CA ASN A 67 -13.82 5.24 -11.61
C ASN A 67 -13.10 4.94 -12.94
N ALA A 68 -11.94 5.55 -13.19
CA ALA A 68 -11.13 5.29 -14.39
C ALA A 68 -10.61 3.85 -14.45
N LEU A 69 -10.32 3.23 -13.31
CA LEU A 69 -9.91 1.82 -13.21
C LEU A 69 -11.10 0.84 -13.26
N GLY A 70 -12.32 1.33 -13.52
CA GLY A 70 -13.54 0.51 -13.61
C GLY A 70 -14.21 0.20 -12.27
N GLY A 71 -13.76 0.85 -11.19
CA GLY A 71 -14.42 0.80 -9.89
C GLY A 71 -15.56 1.80 -9.75
N ASN A 72 -16.10 1.90 -8.53
CA ASN A 72 -17.13 2.88 -8.20
C ASN A 72 -16.74 3.60 -6.89
N ALA A 73 -16.39 4.88 -7.00
CA ALA A 73 -15.93 5.68 -5.88
C ALA A 73 -17.01 5.94 -4.81
N SER A 74 -18.30 5.91 -5.18
CA SER A 74 -19.39 6.06 -4.21
C SER A 74 -19.44 4.88 -3.24
N LEU A 75 -19.10 3.68 -3.72
CA LEU A 75 -19.07 2.47 -2.90
C LEU A 75 -17.88 2.45 -1.93
N GLN A 76 -16.77 3.11 -2.27
CA GLN A 76 -15.63 3.23 -1.34
C GLN A 76 -15.99 3.98 -0.06
N LYS A 77 -16.93 4.93 -0.14
CA LYS A 77 -17.35 5.77 0.98
C LYS A 77 -18.33 5.06 1.91
N GLU A 78 -18.87 3.93 1.49
CA GLU A 78 -19.80 3.12 2.25
C GLU A 78 -19.09 1.87 2.78
N SER A 79 -18.95 1.75 4.11
CA SER A 79 -18.44 0.52 4.73
C SER A 79 -19.48 -0.60 4.78
N LYS A 80 -20.34 -0.71 3.75
CA LYS A 80 -21.47 -1.65 3.71
C LYS A 80 -21.27 -2.66 2.58
N ILE A 81 -21.56 -3.92 2.91
CA ILE A 81 -21.70 -4.99 1.94
C ILE A 81 -22.88 -4.65 1.04
N GLN A 82 -22.69 -4.78 -0.26
CA GLN A 82 -23.74 -4.51 -1.24
C GLN A 82 -24.60 -5.75 -1.50
N LYS A 83 -25.85 -5.54 -1.91
CA LYS A 83 -26.80 -6.64 -2.20
C LYS A 83 -26.32 -7.58 -3.30
N ASN A 84 -25.60 -7.06 -4.29
CA ASN A 84 -25.01 -7.87 -5.37
C ASN A 84 -23.82 -8.73 -4.90
N GLU A 85 -23.28 -8.49 -3.69
CA GLU A 85 -22.18 -9.26 -3.11
C GLU A 85 -22.69 -10.47 -2.30
N GLU A 86 -23.99 -10.58 -2.01
CA GLU A 86 -24.56 -11.70 -1.25
C GLU A 86 -24.24 -13.09 -1.86
N PRO A 87 -24.36 -13.32 -3.19
CA PRO A 87 -24.01 -14.62 -3.77
C PRO A 87 -22.53 -14.96 -3.59
N LEU A 88 -21.66 -13.95 -3.71
CA LEU A 88 -20.22 -14.12 -3.51
C LEU A 88 -19.91 -14.46 -2.04
N LEU A 89 -20.54 -13.75 -1.09
CA LEU A 89 -20.38 -14.03 0.33
C LEU A 89 -20.87 -15.42 0.69
N LYS A 90 -21.98 -15.89 0.11
CA LYS A 90 -22.46 -17.26 0.28
C LYS A 90 -21.43 -18.28 -0.20
N GLU A 91 -20.82 -18.03 -1.36
CA GLU A 91 -19.84 -18.95 -1.95
C GLU A 91 -18.52 -18.98 -1.14
N ILE A 92 -18.05 -17.82 -0.66
CA ILE A 92 -16.83 -17.71 0.14
C ILE A 92 -17.04 -18.30 1.55
N SER A 93 -18.21 -18.07 2.15
CA SER A 93 -18.52 -18.53 3.52
C SER A 93 -18.88 -20.01 3.61
N ARG A 94 -18.93 -20.75 2.49
CA ARG A 94 -19.39 -22.15 2.46
C ARG A 94 -18.61 -23.11 3.38
N PHE A 95 -17.36 -22.78 3.68
CA PHE A 95 -16.50 -23.57 4.57
C PHE A 95 -16.38 -22.98 5.98
N GLY A 96 -17.20 -21.98 6.30
CA GLY A 96 -17.15 -21.24 7.56
C GLY A 96 -16.22 -20.02 7.50
N ILE A 97 -16.43 -19.11 8.45
CA ILE A 97 -15.60 -17.91 8.64
C ILE A 97 -15.16 -17.89 10.10
N THR A 98 -13.86 -17.75 10.33
CA THR A 98 -13.30 -17.52 11.67
C THR A 98 -13.36 -16.01 11.98
N PRO A 99 -14.18 -15.55 12.95
CA PRO A 99 -14.42 -14.13 13.20
C PRO A 99 -13.15 -13.33 13.55
N ASP A 100 -12.18 -13.97 14.19
CA ASP A 100 -10.94 -13.35 14.68
C ASP A 100 -9.68 -13.82 13.94
N ILE A 101 -9.81 -14.25 12.68
CA ILE A 101 -8.71 -14.87 11.94
C ILE A 101 -7.44 -14.00 11.91
N ARG A 102 -7.58 -12.68 11.83
CA ARG A 102 -6.43 -11.75 11.82
C ARG A 102 -5.65 -11.79 13.13
N THR A 103 -6.35 -11.80 14.27
CA THR A 103 -5.73 -11.87 15.59
C THR A 103 -5.08 -13.23 15.81
N ILE A 104 -5.78 -14.30 15.41
CA ILE A 104 -5.27 -15.67 15.49
C ILE A 104 -3.99 -15.81 14.67
N THR A 105 -4.02 -15.50 13.38
CA THR A 105 -2.84 -15.58 12.51
C THR A 105 -1.70 -14.68 12.97
N ALA A 106 -1.99 -13.51 13.56
CA ALA A 106 -0.95 -12.66 14.13
C ALA A 106 -0.26 -13.30 15.34
N SER A 107 -1.01 -13.94 16.24
CA SER A 107 -0.45 -14.67 17.37
C SER A 107 0.36 -15.89 16.94
N GLU A 108 -0.18 -16.69 16.00
CA GLU A 108 0.50 -17.87 15.45
C GLU A 108 1.78 -17.50 14.71
N ASP A 109 1.78 -16.37 13.98
CA ASP A 109 2.96 -15.86 13.30
C ASP A 109 4.07 -15.50 14.30
N VAL A 110 3.74 -14.81 15.40
CA VAL A 110 4.70 -14.50 16.46
C VAL A 110 5.31 -15.78 17.04
N ASP A 111 4.47 -16.74 17.41
CA ASP A 111 4.92 -18.04 17.94
C ASP A 111 5.81 -18.79 16.95
N PHE A 112 5.44 -18.78 15.67
CA PHE A 112 6.24 -19.38 14.60
C PHE A 112 7.60 -18.71 14.48
N ARG A 113 7.65 -17.36 14.56
CA ARG A 113 8.92 -16.62 14.50
C ARG A 113 9.83 -16.90 15.67
N GLU A 114 9.27 -17.09 16.86
CA GLU A 114 10.01 -17.42 18.07
C GLU A 114 10.59 -18.83 18.04
N LYS A 115 9.83 -19.80 17.51
CA LYS A 115 10.27 -21.19 17.37
C LYS A 115 11.27 -21.38 16.21
N ASN A 116 11.21 -20.54 15.18
CA ASN A 116 12.04 -20.64 13.97
C ASN A 116 13.03 -19.47 13.84
N LYS A 117 13.77 -19.17 14.91
CA LYS A 117 14.81 -18.15 14.88
C LYS A 117 15.95 -18.57 13.94
N ALA A 118 16.45 -17.60 13.16
CA ALA A 118 17.66 -17.80 12.35
C ALA A 118 18.86 -18.10 13.26
N LYS A 119 19.79 -18.92 12.76
CA LYS A 119 21.00 -19.30 13.52
C LYS A 119 21.85 -18.07 13.81
N VAL A 120 22.66 -18.12 14.87
CA VAL A 120 23.51 -16.98 15.27
C VAL A 120 24.42 -16.53 14.13
N LEU A 121 25.05 -17.47 13.41
CA LEU A 121 25.90 -17.16 12.26
C LEU A 121 25.12 -16.50 11.10
N GLU A 122 23.90 -16.93 10.83
CA GLU A 122 23.04 -16.31 9.81
C GLU A 122 22.72 -14.84 10.18
N ARG A 123 22.51 -14.56 11.47
CA ARG A 123 22.28 -13.18 11.95
C ARG A 123 23.53 -12.31 11.82
N LEU A 124 24.72 -12.87 12.06
CA LEU A 124 25.98 -12.13 12.01
C LEU A 124 26.42 -11.81 10.58
N VAL A 125 26.13 -12.69 9.62
CA VAL A 125 26.49 -12.50 8.20
C VAL A 125 25.45 -11.64 7.46
N GLY A 126 24.41 -11.15 8.15
CA GLY A 126 23.43 -10.23 7.59
C GLY A 126 22.52 -10.86 6.53
N VAL A 127 22.38 -12.20 6.50
CA VAL A 127 21.45 -12.85 5.58
C VAL A 127 20.00 -12.49 5.94
N ASN A 128 19.13 -12.48 4.93
CA ASN A 128 17.73 -12.17 5.10
C ASN A 128 17.02 -13.26 5.94
N THR A 129 17.06 -13.07 7.26
CA THR A 129 16.52 -14.00 8.26
C THR A 129 15.03 -14.27 8.08
N TYR A 130 14.29 -13.31 7.51
CA TYR A 130 12.89 -13.48 7.16
C TYR A 130 12.72 -14.57 6.10
N LYS A 131 13.47 -14.52 5.00
CA LYS A 131 13.41 -15.56 3.95
C LYS A 131 13.74 -16.96 4.48
N ILE A 132 14.72 -17.06 5.37
CA ILE A 132 15.14 -18.35 5.97
C ILE A 132 14.06 -18.91 6.88
N ARG A 133 13.41 -18.06 7.67
CA ARG A 133 12.37 -18.44 8.63
C ARG A 133 11.14 -19.01 7.93
N TYR A 134 10.67 -18.37 6.87
CA TYR A 134 9.47 -18.80 6.14
C TYR A 134 9.78 -19.76 4.99
N ARG A 135 10.99 -20.33 4.90
CA ARG A 135 11.39 -21.20 3.78
C ARG A 135 10.46 -22.38 3.54
N SER A 136 9.87 -22.95 4.60
CA SER A 136 8.93 -24.07 4.52
C SER A 136 7.52 -23.66 4.07
N GLN A 137 7.18 -22.38 4.18
CA GLN A 137 5.90 -21.81 3.77
C GLN A 137 6.00 -21.06 2.44
N ARG A 138 7.18 -21.07 1.81
CA ARG A 138 7.40 -20.47 0.51
C ARG A 138 7.15 -21.51 -0.58
N LEU A 139 6.34 -21.11 -1.55
CA LEU A 139 6.19 -21.83 -2.80
C LEU A 139 7.44 -21.65 -3.67
N ASP A 140 7.90 -22.72 -4.31
CA ASP A 140 8.89 -22.65 -5.38
C ASP A 140 8.19 -22.17 -6.65
N ALA A 141 8.41 -20.90 -7.00
CA ALA A 141 7.71 -20.24 -8.08
C ALA A 141 8.00 -20.87 -9.45
N GLU A 142 9.25 -21.28 -9.69
CA GLU A 142 9.67 -21.88 -10.97
C GLU A 142 9.06 -23.27 -11.12
N ARG A 143 9.12 -24.07 -10.05
CA ARG A 143 8.52 -25.41 -10.04
C ARG A 143 7.00 -25.36 -10.22
N GLU A 144 6.33 -24.40 -9.58
CA GLU A 144 4.88 -24.25 -9.75
C GLU A 144 4.54 -23.75 -11.17
N LEU A 145 5.33 -22.83 -11.72
CA LEU A 145 5.15 -22.36 -13.09
C LEU A 145 5.27 -23.50 -14.09
N GLU A 146 6.28 -24.36 -13.95
CA GLU A 146 6.44 -25.57 -14.77
C GLU A 146 5.22 -26.50 -14.64
N ARG A 147 4.74 -26.74 -13.42
CA ARG A 147 3.53 -27.55 -13.17
C ARG A 147 2.30 -26.95 -13.86
N LEU A 148 2.11 -25.64 -13.80
CA LEU A 148 0.99 -24.95 -14.45
C LEU A 148 1.10 -25.00 -15.98
N ASN A 149 2.31 -24.83 -16.52
CA ASN A 149 2.58 -24.94 -17.96
C ASN A 149 2.25 -26.36 -18.48
N LEU A 150 2.64 -27.40 -17.74
CA LEU A 150 2.31 -28.80 -18.08
C LEU A 150 0.79 -29.06 -18.08
N LEU A 151 0.03 -28.33 -17.26
CA LEU A 151 -1.43 -28.37 -17.25
C LEU A 151 -2.09 -27.48 -18.31
N GLY A 152 -1.29 -26.76 -19.12
CA GLY A 152 -1.79 -25.81 -20.13
C GLY A 152 -2.39 -24.53 -19.55
N ILE A 153 -2.14 -24.24 -18.27
CA ILE A 153 -2.63 -23.02 -17.60
C ILE A 153 -1.68 -21.88 -17.93
N LYS A 154 -2.19 -20.82 -18.56
CA LYS A 154 -1.39 -19.64 -18.89
C LYS A 154 -1.21 -18.73 -17.68
N THR A 155 0.04 -18.38 -17.37
CA THR A 155 0.44 -17.43 -16.30
C THR A 155 0.93 -16.11 -16.93
N PRO A 156 0.04 -15.14 -17.17
CA PRO A 156 0.34 -13.98 -18.04
C PRO A 156 1.42 -13.03 -17.51
N THR A 157 1.71 -13.05 -16.21
CA THR A 157 2.70 -12.19 -15.55
C THR A 157 4.02 -12.90 -15.24
N ALA A 158 4.17 -14.18 -15.58
CA ALA A 158 5.42 -14.87 -15.38
C ALA A 158 6.49 -14.31 -16.35
N PRO A 159 7.71 -13.97 -15.88
CA PRO A 159 8.78 -13.59 -16.78
C PRO A 159 9.09 -14.78 -17.72
N SER A 160 9.41 -14.48 -18.98
CA SER A 160 9.95 -15.49 -19.88
C SER A 160 11.28 -15.97 -19.33
N SER A 161 11.41 -17.27 -19.07
CA SER A 161 12.64 -17.94 -18.66
C SER A 161 13.72 -17.93 -19.73
#